data_AF-A0A6P6H6V1-F1
#
_entry.id   AF-A0A6P6H6V1-F1
#
_cell.length_a   1.000
_cell.length_b   1.000
_cell.length_c   1.000
_cell.angle_alpha   90.00
_cell.angle_beta   90.00
_cell.angle_gamma   90.00
#
_symmetry.space_group_name_H-M   'P 1'
#
loop_
_entity.id
_entity.type
_entity.pdbx_description
1 polymer ?
#
loop_
_entity_poly.entity_id
_entity_poly.type
_entity_poly.pdbx_seq_one_letter_code
_entity_poly.pdbx_strand_id
1 'polypeptide(L)'
;MGIAESTPDELPSDAEEQLRSGEQQLELSGRRLRRLPSAVCALSRLQKLYVSGTGLRELPEEIEELRELRILALDFNKLERLPDGLCRLPRLTRLYLGGNRLLALPADFAQLQSLRCLWIEGNFLRRFPRPLLRLVALQSLQMGDNRLRALPAELPRMTGLRGLWLYGNRFEEFPPALLRMGRLHILDLDRNRLGGFPDLHPLRALRVFSYDHNPVTGPPRVADTVFLVGEGAVERMAERDEPTPRPPPRRPARAFEDEEEEDLLIGGGSSRPLGPPGGSLPALEAAPGLGT
;
A
#
# COMPACT_ATOMS: atom_id res chain seq x y z
N MET A 1 -21.87 -24.45 39.43
CA MET A 1 -22.78 -24.11 38.32
C MET A 1 -22.07 -24.48 37.04
N GLY A 2 -22.48 -25.59 36.41
CA GLY A 2 -21.90 -26.04 35.16
C GLY A 2 -22.31 -25.10 34.04
N ILE A 3 -21.35 -24.41 33.45
CA ILE A 3 -21.51 -23.82 32.12
C ILE A 3 -21.77 -24.99 31.17
N ALA A 4 -23.01 -25.08 30.67
CA ALA A 4 -23.35 -26.02 29.63
C ALA A 4 -22.37 -25.83 28.48
N GLU A 5 -21.52 -26.84 28.23
CA GLU A 5 -20.81 -26.95 26.98
C GLU A 5 -21.89 -26.99 25.89
N SER A 6 -22.01 -25.89 25.16
CA SER A 6 -22.82 -25.84 23.94
C SER A 6 -22.38 -27.00 23.08
N THR A 7 -23.32 -27.84 22.67
CA THR A 7 -23.06 -28.92 21.73
C THR A 7 -22.33 -28.32 20.52
N PRO A 8 -21.18 -28.88 20.10
CA PRO A 8 -20.28 -28.23 19.14
C PRO A 8 -20.89 -28.00 17.73
N ASP A 9 -22.09 -28.51 17.48
CA ASP A 9 -22.78 -28.46 16.19
C ASP A 9 -24.08 -27.64 16.17
N GLU A 10 -24.56 -27.13 17.31
CA GLU A 10 -25.79 -26.33 17.33
C GLU A 10 -25.50 -24.83 17.07
N LEU A 11 -26.45 -24.19 16.37
CA LEU A 11 -26.45 -22.73 16.25
C LEU A 11 -26.69 -22.11 17.63
N PRO A 12 -26.07 -20.95 17.93
CA PRO A 12 -26.36 -20.28 19.19
C PRO A 12 -27.83 -19.84 19.24
N SER A 13 -28.37 -19.75 20.47
CA SER A 13 -29.81 -19.49 20.71
C SER A 13 -30.34 -18.21 20.07
N ASP A 14 -29.48 -17.23 19.85
CA ASP A 14 -29.82 -15.94 19.24
C ASP A 14 -29.64 -15.91 17.71
N ALA A 15 -29.15 -16.99 17.10
CA ALA A 15 -28.92 -17.05 15.66
C ALA A 15 -30.21 -16.82 14.85
N GLU A 16 -31.32 -17.44 15.26
CA GLU A 16 -32.60 -17.28 14.56
C GLU A 16 -33.08 -15.82 14.54
N GLU A 17 -32.90 -15.11 15.66
CA GLU A 17 -33.27 -13.70 15.77
C GLU A 17 -32.41 -12.82 14.85
N GLN A 18 -31.09 -13.08 14.81
CA GLN A 18 -30.18 -12.37 13.91
C GLN A 18 -30.52 -12.61 12.44
N LEU A 19 -30.91 -13.84 12.08
CA LEU A 19 -31.28 -14.22 10.71
C LEU A 19 -32.66 -13.68 10.27
N ARG A 20 -33.53 -13.34 11.23
CA ARG A 20 -34.79 -12.62 10.94
C ARG A 20 -34.54 -11.18 10.54
N SER A 21 -33.36 -10.62 10.82
CA SER A 21 -32.98 -9.33 10.24
C SER A 21 -32.93 -9.46 8.71
N GLY A 22 -33.48 -8.47 8.01
CA GLY A 22 -33.50 -8.46 6.53
C GLY A 22 -32.10 -8.52 5.89
N GLU A 23 -31.03 -8.35 6.69
CA GLU A 23 -29.64 -8.37 6.24
C GLU A 23 -29.02 -9.77 6.12
N GLN A 24 -29.69 -10.83 6.60
CA GLN A 24 -29.20 -12.21 6.55
C GLN A 24 -27.75 -12.30 7.08
N GLN A 25 -27.55 -11.84 8.33
CA GLN A 25 -26.25 -11.78 8.98
C GLN A 25 -26.20 -12.65 10.24
N LEU A 26 -25.01 -13.16 10.56
CA LEU A 26 -24.74 -13.93 11.77
C LEU A 26 -23.45 -13.44 12.44
N GLU A 27 -23.57 -13.06 13.70
CA GLU A 27 -22.54 -12.54 14.59
C GLU A 27 -22.20 -13.56 15.68
N LEU A 28 -21.01 -14.12 15.55
CA LEU A 28 -20.43 -15.13 16.42
C LEU A 28 -19.13 -14.64 17.08
N SER A 29 -18.69 -13.41 16.82
CA SER A 29 -17.42 -12.87 17.29
C SER A 29 -17.35 -12.81 18.82
N GLY A 30 -16.15 -12.99 19.37
CA GLY A 30 -15.89 -13.01 20.82
C GLY A 30 -16.43 -14.24 21.57
N ARG A 31 -17.20 -15.11 20.92
CA ARG A 31 -17.65 -16.38 21.51
C ARG A 31 -16.50 -17.39 21.49
N ARG A 32 -16.37 -18.23 22.51
CA ARG A 32 -15.34 -19.30 22.51
C ARG A 32 -15.78 -20.43 21.56
N LEU A 33 -15.47 -20.29 20.28
CA LEU A 33 -15.76 -21.28 19.24
C LEU A 33 -14.45 -21.86 18.71
N ARG A 34 -14.12 -23.09 19.13
CA ARG A 34 -12.91 -23.79 18.63
C ARG A 34 -13.08 -24.28 17.19
N ARG A 35 -14.32 -24.56 16.79
CA ARG A 35 -14.76 -24.96 15.46
C ARG A 35 -16.03 -24.18 15.11
N LEU A 36 -16.25 -23.95 13.82
CA LEU A 36 -17.49 -23.38 13.32
C LEU A 36 -18.53 -24.51 13.23
N PRO A 37 -19.71 -24.38 13.85
CA PRO A 37 -20.74 -25.40 13.78
C PRO A 37 -21.16 -25.68 12.34
N SER A 38 -21.32 -26.95 11.98
CA SER A 38 -21.75 -27.37 10.64
C SER A 38 -23.11 -26.77 10.25
N ALA A 39 -24.00 -26.58 11.23
CA ALA A 39 -25.29 -25.92 11.05
C ALA A 39 -25.20 -24.49 10.49
N VAL A 40 -24.09 -23.77 10.71
CA VAL A 40 -23.87 -22.44 10.08
C VAL A 40 -23.77 -22.59 8.57
N CYS A 41 -23.12 -23.65 8.07
CA CYS A 41 -22.92 -23.88 6.64
C CYS A 41 -24.22 -24.23 5.90
N ALA A 42 -25.26 -24.67 6.62
CA ALA A 42 -26.59 -24.93 6.06
C ALA A 42 -27.38 -23.62 5.76
N LEU A 43 -26.91 -22.46 6.24
CA LEU A 43 -27.57 -21.17 6.07
C LEU A 43 -27.31 -20.58 4.67
N SER A 44 -27.86 -21.21 3.64
CA SER A 44 -27.64 -20.87 2.22
C SER A 44 -27.94 -19.42 1.82
N ARG A 45 -28.76 -18.69 2.60
CA ARG A 45 -29.11 -17.27 2.37
C ARG A 45 -28.21 -16.28 3.10
N LEU A 46 -27.28 -16.77 3.94
CA LEU A 46 -26.42 -15.92 4.75
C LEU A 46 -25.51 -15.06 3.87
N GLN A 47 -25.53 -13.75 4.10
CA GLN A 47 -24.75 -12.77 3.34
C GLN A 47 -23.53 -12.26 4.11
N LYS A 48 -23.61 -12.22 5.44
CA LYS A 48 -22.53 -11.72 6.31
C LYS A 48 -22.32 -12.69 7.47
N LEU A 49 -21.08 -13.13 7.65
CA LEU A 49 -20.68 -14.00 8.75
C LEU A 49 -19.49 -13.38 9.48
N TYR A 50 -19.68 -13.11 10.77
CA TYR A 50 -18.66 -12.53 11.64
C TYR A 50 -18.30 -13.54 12.72
N VAL A 51 -17.03 -13.96 12.77
CA VAL A 51 -16.53 -15.01 13.68
C VAL A 51 -15.17 -14.60 14.25
N SER A 52 -14.95 -13.31 14.46
CA SER A 52 -13.66 -12.76 14.88
C SER A 52 -13.39 -12.99 16.38
N GLY A 53 -12.14 -13.27 16.75
CA GLY A 53 -11.75 -13.40 18.16
C GLY A 53 -12.32 -14.63 18.88
N THR A 54 -12.67 -15.70 18.15
CA THR A 54 -13.34 -16.87 18.73
C THR A 54 -12.39 -18.00 19.11
N GLY A 55 -11.14 -17.91 18.64
CA GLY A 55 -10.12 -18.94 18.85
C GLY A 55 -10.21 -20.10 17.86
N LEU A 56 -10.91 -19.90 16.75
CA LEU A 56 -11.13 -20.86 15.67
C LEU A 56 -9.80 -21.36 15.10
N ARG A 57 -9.66 -22.68 14.93
CA ARG A 57 -8.42 -23.29 14.40
C ARG A 57 -8.54 -23.76 12.96
N GLU A 58 -9.75 -24.12 12.55
CA GLU A 58 -10.06 -24.61 11.21
C GLU A 58 -11.46 -24.17 10.81
N LEU A 59 -11.68 -24.07 9.50
CA LEU A 59 -13.00 -23.89 8.91
C LEU A 59 -13.44 -25.20 8.26
N PRO A 60 -14.74 -25.54 8.33
CA PRO A 60 -15.30 -26.69 7.61
C PRO A 60 -15.18 -26.50 6.08
N GLU A 61 -15.07 -27.60 5.33
CA GLU A 61 -15.09 -27.57 3.85
C GLU A 61 -16.47 -27.17 3.33
N GLU A 62 -17.51 -27.49 4.09
CA GLU A 62 -18.92 -27.16 3.85
C GLU A 62 -19.18 -25.64 3.81
N ILE A 63 -18.21 -24.80 4.16
CA ILE A 63 -18.32 -23.35 3.96
C ILE A 63 -18.64 -22.98 2.51
N GLU A 64 -18.33 -23.84 1.53
CA GLU A 64 -18.69 -23.65 0.12
C GLU A 64 -20.21 -23.57 -0.12
N GLU A 65 -21.03 -24.09 0.80
CA GLU A 65 -22.50 -24.07 0.72
C GLU A 65 -23.10 -22.68 0.99
N LEU A 66 -22.33 -21.76 1.55
CA LEU A 66 -22.74 -20.36 1.78
C LEU A 66 -22.69 -19.53 0.48
N ARG A 67 -23.44 -19.96 -0.55
CA ARG A 67 -23.38 -19.39 -1.92
C ARG A 67 -23.71 -17.90 -1.99
N GLU A 68 -24.46 -17.38 -1.03
CA GLU A 68 -24.85 -15.97 -0.94
C GLU A 68 -23.90 -15.10 -0.10
N LEU A 69 -22.85 -15.69 0.49
CA LEU A 69 -21.95 -14.99 1.39
C LEU A 69 -21.14 -13.93 0.65
N ARG A 70 -21.23 -12.69 1.14
CA ARG A 70 -20.54 -11.51 0.61
C ARG A 70 -19.43 -11.03 1.51
N ILE A 71 -19.60 -11.19 2.82
CA ILE A 71 -18.67 -10.74 3.85
C ILE A 71 -18.39 -11.89 4.80
N LEU A 72 -17.11 -12.22 4.98
CA LEU A 72 -16.65 -13.18 5.96
C LEU A 72 -15.53 -12.56 6.80
N ALA A 73 -15.77 -12.39 8.10
CA ALA A 73 -14.79 -11.89 9.04
C ALA A 73 -14.32 -12.99 9.99
N LEU A 74 -13.02 -13.23 9.99
CA LEU A 74 -12.34 -14.30 10.73
C LEU A 74 -11.10 -13.77 11.45
N ASP A 75 -11.07 -12.47 11.72
CA ASP A 75 -9.92 -11.82 12.35
C ASP A 75 -9.67 -12.35 13.76
N PHE A 76 -8.41 -12.27 14.20
CA PHE A 76 -7.99 -12.62 15.56
C PHE A 76 -8.35 -14.07 15.98
N ASN A 77 -8.26 -15.00 15.02
CA ASN A 77 -8.41 -16.43 15.26
C ASN A 77 -7.04 -17.15 15.27
N LYS A 78 -7.05 -18.47 15.15
CA LYS A 78 -5.85 -19.32 15.17
C LYS A 78 -5.76 -20.18 13.92
N LEU A 79 -6.29 -19.69 12.79
CA LEU A 79 -6.31 -20.41 11.52
C LEU A 79 -4.87 -20.56 10.99
N GLU A 80 -4.44 -21.81 10.78
CA GLU A 80 -3.14 -22.13 10.18
C GLU A 80 -3.26 -22.39 8.67
N ARG A 81 -4.44 -22.80 8.23
CA ARG A 81 -4.80 -23.07 6.83
C ARG A 81 -6.25 -22.67 6.58
N LEU A 82 -6.60 -22.49 5.31
CA LEU A 82 -7.97 -22.28 4.85
C LEU A 82 -8.40 -23.52 4.04
N PRO A 83 -9.67 -23.94 4.14
CA PRO A 83 -10.22 -25.04 3.33
C PRO A 83 -10.33 -24.61 1.86
N ASP A 84 -10.32 -25.58 0.95
CA ASP A 84 -10.48 -25.30 -0.48
C ASP A 84 -11.91 -24.84 -0.79
N GLY A 85 -12.90 -25.31 -0.03
CA GLY A 85 -14.30 -24.87 -0.11
C GLY A 85 -14.49 -23.36 0.03
N LEU A 86 -13.65 -22.67 0.83
CA LEU A 86 -13.67 -21.21 0.95
C LEU A 86 -13.47 -20.54 -0.42
N CYS A 87 -12.62 -21.11 -1.26
CA CYS A 87 -12.26 -20.54 -2.56
C CYS A 87 -13.41 -20.61 -3.58
N ARG A 88 -14.44 -21.42 -3.31
CA ARG A 88 -15.60 -21.66 -4.18
C ARG A 88 -16.81 -20.80 -3.86
N LEU A 89 -16.64 -19.81 -2.98
CA LEU A 89 -17.68 -18.83 -2.64
C LEU A 89 -17.84 -17.79 -3.76
N PRO A 90 -18.92 -17.86 -4.59
CA PRO A 90 -18.99 -17.11 -5.84
C PRO A 90 -19.23 -15.60 -5.62
N ARG A 91 -19.85 -15.24 -4.49
CA ARG A 91 -20.28 -13.87 -4.18
C ARG A 91 -19.42 -13.19 -3.11
N LEU A 92 -18.35 -13.83 -2.64
CA LEU A 92 -17.52 -13.26 -1.58
C LEU A 92 -16.79 -12.01 -2.08
N THR A 93 -17.07 -10.88 -1.45
CA THR A 93 -16.50 -9.57 -1.82
C THR A 93 -15.51 -9.04 -0.80
N ARG A 94 -15.67 -9.43 0.48
CA ARG A 94 -14.81 -9.00 1.58
C ARG A 94 -14.44 -10.20 2.45
N LEU A 95 -13.14 -10.39 2.64
CA LEU A 95 -12.60 -11.45 3.47
C LEU A 95 -11.58 -10.85 4.44
N TYR A 96 -11.84 -11.04 5.73
CA TYR A 96 -10.98 -10.57 6.80
C TYR A 96 -10.38 -11.77 7.55
N LEU A 97 -9.05 -11.83 7.57
CA LEU A 97 -8.23 -12.93 8.08
C LEU A 97 -7.06 -12.37 8.92
N GLY A 98 -7.16 -11.13 9.37
CA GLY A 98 -6.14 -10.44 10.17
C GLY A 98 -5.84 -11.20 11.46
N GLY A 99 -4.59 -11.18 11.93
CA GLY A 99 -4.22 -11.75 13.23
C GLY A 99 -4.44 -13.27 13.36
N ASN A 100 -4.21 -14.02 12.27
CA ASN A 100 -4.26 -15.49 12.26
C ASN A 100 -2.83 -16.08 12.22
N ARG A 101 -2.69 -17.36 11.85
CA ARG A 101 -1.40 -18.07 11.80
C ARG A 101 -1.09 -18.60 10.39
N LEU A 102 -1.64 -17.95 9.36
CA LEU A 102 -1.54 -18.42 7.99
C LEU A 102 -0.09 -18.34 7.49
N LEU A 103 0.38 -19.44 6.91
CA LEU A 103 1.69 -19.54 6.26
C LEU A 103 1.61 -19.37 4.73
N ALA A 104 0.45 -19.70 4.16
CA ALA A 104 0.11 -19.59 2.74
C ALA A 104 -1.41 -19.48 2.57
N LEU A 105 -1.84 -19.12 1.35
CA LEU A 105 -3.23 -19.25 0.92
C LEU A 105 -3.37 -20.49 0.01
N PRO A 106 -4.56 -21.11 -0.07
CA PRO A 106 -4.83 -22.22 -0.99
C PRO A 106 -4.49 -21.89 -2.46
N ALA A 107 -4.14 -22.91 -3.24
CA ALA A 107 -3.82 -22.73 -4.66
C ALA A 107 -5.03 -22.17 -5.45
N ASP A 108 -6.23 -22.60 -5.06
CA ASP A 108 -7.48 -22.22 -5.68
C ASP A 108 -8.03 -20.86 -5.22
N PHE A 109 -7.31 -20.11 -4.39
CA PHE A 109 -7.74 -18.78 -3.92
C PHE A 109 -8.00 -17.80 -5.07
N ALA A 110 -7.43 -18.05 -6.25
CA ALA A 110 -7.72 -17.35 -7.49
C ALA A 110 -9.18 -17.52 -7.98
N GLN A 111 -9.97 -18.45 -7.46
CA GLN A 111 -11.37 -18.67 -7.83
C GLN A 111 -12.31 -17.60 -7.25
N LEU A 112 -11.88 -16.85 -6.24
CA LEU A 112 -12.63 -15.75 -5.60
C LEU A 112 -12.70 -14.49 -6.48
N GLN A 113 -13.24 -14.62 -7.70
CA GLN A 113 -13.24 -13.56 -8.73
C GLN A 113 -14.07 -12.32 -8.34
N SER A 114 -14.97 -12.45 -7.36
CA SER A 114 -15.78 -11.35 -6.81
C SER A 114 -15.08 -10.56 -5.69
N LEU A 115 -13.91 -11.02 -5.22
CA LEU A 115 -13.24 -10.46 -4.05
C LEU A 115 -12.70 -9.05 -4.34
N ARG A 116 -13.10 -8.08 -3.52
CA ARG A 116 -12.71 -6.66 -3.64
C ARG A 116 -11.80 -6.21 -2.50
N CYS A 117 -12.01 -6.75 -1.30
CA CYS A 117 -11.21 -6.44 -0.12
C CYS A 117 -10.69 -7.72 0.53
N LEU A 118 -9.38 -7.79 0.75
CA LEU A 118 -8.72 -8.88 1.47
C LEU A 118 -7.81 -8.31 2.55
N TRP A 119 -8.07 -8.69 3.80
CA TRP A 119 -7.25 -8.36 4.96
C TRP A 119 -6.62 -9.63 5.48
N ILE A 120 -5.28 -9.71 5.45
CA ILE A 120 -4.47 -10.87 5.86
C ILE A 120 -3.24 -10.40 6.66
N GLU A 121 -3.34 -9.23 7.28
CA GLU A 121 -2.32 -8.67 8.17
C GLU A 121 -2.10 -9.53 9.41
N GLY A 122 -0.95 -9.40 10.08
CA GLY A 122 -0.68 -10.12 11.33
C GLY A 122 -0.67 -11.64 11.16
N ASN A 123 -0.18 -12.13 10.02
CA ASN A 123 -0.01 -13.56 9.71
C ASN A 123 1.49 -13.89 9.56
N PHE A 124 1.83 -15.09 9.07
CA PHE A 124 3.22 -15.56 8.94
C PHE A 124 3.68 -15.74 7.49
N LEU A 125 3.08 -15.01 6.54
CA LEU A 125 3.40 -15.11 5.12
C LEU A 125 4.84 -14.68 4.86
N ARG A 126 5.66 -15.60 4.36
CA ARG A 126 7.06 -15.33 3.98
C ARG A 126 7.22 -14.87 2.52
N ARG A 127 6.22 -15.18 1.68
CA ARG A 127 6.21 -14.86 0.25
C ARG A 127 4.81 -14.37 -0.12
N PHE A 128 4.75 -13.53 -1.14
CA PHE A 128 3.48 -13.08 -1.70
C PHE A 128 2.69 -14.29 -2.27
N PRO A 129 1.41 -14.47 -1.90
CA PRO A 129 0.59 -15.55 -2.45
C PRO A 129 0.28 -15.33 -3.94
N ARG A 130 0.92 -16.13 -4.81
CA ARG A 130 0.74 -16.03 -6.27
C ARG A 130 -0.71 -16.10 -6.78
N PRO A 131 -1.64 -16.87 -6.17
CA PRO A 131 -3.05 -16.87 -6.58
C PRO A 131 -3.70 -15.48 -6.58
N LEU A 132 -3.27 -14.55 -5.71
CA LEU A 132 -3.81 -13.18 -5.65
C LEU A 132 -3.58 -12.39 -6.94
N LEU A 133 -2.55 -12.73 -7.72
CA LEU A 133 -2.23 -12.06 -8.99
C LEU A 133 -3.34 -12.22 -10.04
N ARG A 134 -4.23 -13.19 -9.86
CA ARG A 134 -5.36 -13.49 -10.75
C ARG A 134 -6.68 -12.84 -10.30
N LEU A 135 -6.69 -12.12 -9.18
CA LEU A 135 -7.88 -11.47 -8.64
C LEU A 135 -8.02 -10.05 -9.22
N VAL A 136 -8.60 -9.97 -10.43
CA VAL A 136 -8.72 -8.70 -11.17
C VAL A 136 -9.68 -7.69 -10.51
N ALA A 137 -10.64 -8.17 -9.72
CA ALA A 137 -11.60 -7.33 -9.00
C ALA A 137 -11.08 -6.80 -7.66
N LEU A 138 -9.91 -7.26 -7.20
CA LEU A 138 -9.36 -6.87 -5.91
C LEU A 138 -8.93 -5.40 -5.94
N GLN A 139 -9.46 -4.62 -5.00
CA GLN A 139 -9.26 -3.17 -4.90
C GLN A 139 -8.42 -2.80 -3.69
N SER A 140 -8.56 -3.54 -2.59
CA SER A 140 -7.90 -3.29 -1.32
C SER A 140 -7.25 -4.57 -0.81
N LEU A 141 -5.94 -4.52 -0.58
CA LEU A 141 -5.16 -5.63 -0.06
C LEU A 141 -4.32 -5.19 1.14
N GLN A 142 -4.66 -5.70 2.32
CA GLN A 142 -3.89 -5.50 3.54
C GLN A 142 -3.07 -6.75 3.86
N MET A 143 -1.75 -6.60 3.87
CA MET A 143 -0.75 -7.65 4.11
C MET A 143 0.29 -7.18 5.13
N GLY A 144 -0.09 -6.26 6.01
CA GLY A 144 0.79 -5.73 7.04
C GLY A 144 1.22 -6.80 8.05
N ASP A 145 2.24 -6.52 8.87
CA ASP A 145 2.71 -7.39 9.95
C ASP A 145 2.88 -8.86 9.54
N ASN A 146 3.52 -9.08 8.39
CA ASN A 146 3.86 -10.40 7.87
C ASN A 146 5.40 -10.55 7.82
N ARG A 147 5.91 -11.47 7.00
CA ARG A 147 7.36 -11.74 6.87
C ARG A 147 7.83 -11.62 5.43
N LEU A 148 7.15 -10.79 4.63
CA LEU A 148 7.47 -10.59 3.22
C LEU A 148 8.80 -9.85 3.07
N ARG A 149 9.62 -10.29 2.12
CA ARG A 149 10.88 -9.64 1.73
C ARG A 149 10.88 -9.10 0.31
N ALA A 150 10.00 -9.62 -0.54
CA ALA A 150 9.91 -9.28 -1.95
C ALA A 150 8.48 -9.44 -2.46
N LEU A 151 8.15 -8.68 -3.51
CA LEU A 151 6.92 -8.82 -4.28
C LEU A 151 7.23 -9.42 -5.66
N PRO A 152 6.30 -10.16 -6.26
CA PRO A 152 6.50 -10.75 -7.59
C PRO A 152 6.53 -9.67 -8.68
N ALA A 153 7.29 -9.89 -9.74
CA ALA A 153 7.38 -8.98 -10.88
C ALA A 153 6.04 -8.82 -11.61
N GLU A 154 5.15 -9.79 -11.46
CA GLU A 154 3.81 -9.84 -12.05
C GLU A 154 2.75 -9.05 -11.26
N LEU A 155 3.09 -8.45 -10.11
CA LEU A 155 2.16 -7.63 -9.31
C LEU A 155 1.38 -6.57 -10.13
N PRO A 156 1.97 -5.91 -11.16
CA PRO A 156 1.24 -4.95 -11.99
C PRO A 156 0.05 -5.54 -12.76
N ARG A 157 -0.09 -6.87 -12.85
CA ARG A 157 -1.29 -7.53 -13.42
C ARG A 157 -2.55 -7.30 -12.58
N MET A 158 -2.42 -6.91 -11.31
CA MET A 158 -3.54 -6.59 -10.43
C MET A 158 -4.11 -5.19 -10.74
N THR A 159 -4.66 -5.02 -11.95
CA THR A 159 -5.09 -3.71 -12.48
C THR A 159 -6.26 -3.06 -11.73
N GLY A 160 -6.97 -3.84 -10.92
CA GLY A 160 -8.05 -3.39 -10.04
C GLY A 160 -7.56 -2.77 -8.73
N LEU A 161 -6.31 -3.05 -8.32
CA LEU A 161 -5.81 -2.67 -7.00
C LEU A 161 -5.68 -1.14 -6.90
N ARG A 162 -6.14 -0.60 -5.77
CA ARG A 162 -6.15 0.83 -5.44
C ARG A 162 -5.49 1.12 -4.10
N GLY A 163 -5.60 0.20 -3.13
CA GLY A 163 -4.90 0.30 -1.85
C GLY A 163 -4.09 -0.95 -1.57
N LEU A 164 -2.83 -0.75 -1.17
CA LEU A 164 -1.91 -1.81 -0.80
C LEU A 164 -1.20 -1.44 0.50
N TRP A 165 -1.46 -2.21 1.55
CA TRP A 165 -0.81 -2.04 2.85
C TRP A 165 0.17 -3.18 3.10
N LEU A 166 1.44 -2.82 3.26
CA LEU A 166 2.58 -3.71 3.42
C LEU A 166 3.42 -3.34 4.65
N TYR A 167 2.84 -2.58 5.57
CA TYR A 167 3.53 -2.15 6.79
C TYR A 167 4.03 -3.35 7.62
N GLY A 168 5.05 -3.18 8.45
CA GLY A 168 5.47 -4.24 9.38
C GLY A 168 6.01 -5.51 8.69
N ASN A 169 6.55 -5.39 7.48
CA ASN A 169 7.19 -6.49 6.76
C ASN A 169 8.73 -6.38 6.86
N ARG A 170 9.45 -7.04 5.95
CA ARG A 170 10.91 -7.14 5.96
C ARG A 170 11.50 -6.73 4.60
N PHE A 171 10.91 -5.73 3.95
CA PHE A 171 11.45 -5.19 2.71
C PHE A 171 12.73 -4.40 3.00
N GLU A 172 13.85 -4.84 2.44
CA GLU A 172 15.16 -4.18 2.54
C GLU A 172 15.37 -3.17 1.40
N GLU A 173 14.72 -3.43 0.25
CA GLU A 173 14.73 -2.56 -0.93
C GLU A 173 13.29 -2.31 -1.41
N PHE A 174 13.08 -1.16 -2.05
CA PHE A 174 11.78 -0.83 -2.63
C PHE A 174 11.43 -1.81 -3.78
N PRO A 175 10.28 -2.51 -3.74
CA PRO A 175 9.91 -3.45 -4.78
C PRO A 175 9.67 -2.76 -6.14
N PRO A 176 10.49 -2.99 -7.19
CA PRO A 176 10.38 -2.26 -8.46
C PRO A 176 9.05 -2.48 -9.19
N ALA A 177 8.38 -3.61 -8.92
CA ALA A 177 7.06 -3.90 -9.45
C ALA A 177 6.01 -2.83 -9.08
N LEU A 178 6.16 -2.17 -7.93
CA LEU A 178 5.23 -1.13 -7.48
C LEU A 178 5.27 0.11 -8.38
N LEU A 179 6.43 0.46 -8.98
CA LEU A 179 6.57 1.61 -9.89
C LEU A 179 5.67 1.51 -11.13
N ARG A 180 5.26 0.29 -11.49
CA ARG A 180 4.40 0.02 -12.64
C ARG A 180 2.90 0.02 -12.27
N MET A 181 2.56 0.21 -10.99
CA MET A 181 1.18 0.22 -10.50
C MET A 181 0.56 1.62 -10.55
N GLY A 182 0.46 2.21 -11.75
CA GLY A 182 0.01 3.59 -11.96
C GLY A 182 -1.43 3.93 -11.55
N ARG A 183 -2.20 2.96 -11.02
CA ARG A 183 -3.57 3.16 -10.50
C ARG A 183 -3.67 3.06 -8.98
N LEU A 184 -2.54 2.87 -8.29
CA LEU A 184 -2.51 2.76 -6.84
C LEU A 184 -2.72 4.14 -6.22
N HIS A 185 -3.73 4.27 -5.36
CA HIS A 185 -4.02 5.49 -4.62
C HIS A 185 -3.37 5.52 -3.24
N ILE A 186 -3.26 4.35 -2.59
CA ILE A 186 -2.73 4.22 -1.24
C ILE A 186 -1.64 3.15 -1.26
N LEU A 187 -0.45 3.53 -0.81
CA LEU A 187 0.66 2.62 -0.55
C LEU A 187 1.15 2.85 0.88
N ASP A 188 1.22 1.78 1.66
CA ASP A 188 1.77 1.83 3.00
C ASP A 188 2.93 0.83 3.11
N LEU A 189 4.13 1.37 3.36
CA LEU A 189 5.38 0.66 3.55
C LEU A 189 6.00 0.97 4.93
N ASP A 190 5.21 1.49 5.87
CA ASP A 190 5.66 1.77 7.25
C ASP A 190 6.29 0.54 7.91
N ARG A 191 7.20 0.72 8.87
CA ARG A 191 7.83 -0.37 9.64
C ARG A 191 8.42 -1.47 8.76
N ASN A 192 9.26 -1.08 7.81
CA ASN A 192 10.06 -1.99 7.00
C ASN A 192 11.57 -1.75 7.24
N ARG A 193 12.43 -2.20 6.32
CA ARG A 193 13.90 -2.06 6.43
C ARG A 193 14.48 -1.36 5.20
N LEU A 194 13.68 -0.49 4.57
CA LEU A 194 14.05 0.19 3.35
C LEU A 194 15.18 1.18 3.64
N GLY A 195 16.32 1.03 2.99
CA GLY A 195 17.43 1.98 3.08
C GLY A 195 17.26 3.24 2.23
N GLY A 196 16.32 3.22 1.29
CA GLY A 196 16.02 4.34 0.41
C GLY A 196 14.86 4.06 -0.53
N PHE A 197 14.43 5.11 -1.23
CA PHE A 197 13.33 5.06 -2.19
C PHE A 197 13.79 5.50 -3.57
N PRO A 198 13.31 4.85 -4.64
CA PRO A 198 13.43 5.38 -6.00
C PRO A 198 12.53 6.61 -6.17
N ASP A 199 12.58 7.22 -7.35
CA ASP A 199 11.62 8.25 -7.71
C ASP A 199 10.21 7.68 -7.88
N LEU A 200 9.25 8.18 -7.10
CA LEU A 200 7.85 7.75 -7.10
C LEU A 200 6.93 8.67 -7.91
N HIS A 201 7.46 9.73 -8.56
CA HIS A 201 6.69 10.55 -9.51
C HIS A 201 5.91 9.76 -10.58
N PRO A 202 6.38 8.59 -11.08
CA PRO A 202 5.59 7.77 -12.01
C PRO A 202 4.25 7.27 -11.46
N LEU A 203 4.06 7.23 -10.14
CA LEU A 203 2.82 6.81 -9.48
C LEU A 203 1.79 7.95 -9.47
N ARG A 204 1.32 8.33 -10.67
CA ARG A 204 0.45 9.51 -10.89
C ARG A 204 -0.88 9.47 -10.15
N ALA A 205 -1.38 8.28 -9.81
CA ALA A 205 -2.61 8.13 -9.05
C ALA A 205 -2.38 8.12 -7.53
N LEU A 206 -1.14 8.09 -7.06
CA LEU A 206 -0.85 7.99 -5.64
C LEU A 206 -1.38 9.23 -4.92
N ARG A 207 -2.06 9.01 -3.80
CA ARG A 207 -2.65 10.05 -2.94
C ARG A 207 -2.07 9.99 -1.55
N VAL A 208 -1.85 8.78 -1.03
CA VAL A 208 -1.32 8.57 0.31
C VAL A 208 -0.13 7.63 0.20
N PHE A 209 1.00 8.07 0.76
CA PHE A 209 2.19 7.24 0.89
C PHE A 209 2.72 7.28 2.31
N SER A 210 2.66 6.14 2.99
CA SER A 210 3.25 5.96 4.32
C SER A 210 4.55 5.18 4.19
N TYR A 211 5.64 5.71 4.76
CA TYR A 211 6.97 5.09 4.69
C TYR A 211 7.73 5.14 6.02
N ASP A 212 7.06 5.53 7.09
CA ASP A 212 7.67 5.74 8.40
C ASP A 212 8.38 4.49 8.94
N HIS A 213 9.15 4.64 10.02
CA HIS A 213 9.87 3.53 10.67
C HIS A 213 10.67 2.65 9.68
N ASN A 214 11.32 3.30 8.71
CA ASN A 214 12.31 2.69 7.82
C ASN A 214 13.66 3.40 8.03
N PRO A 215 14.80 2.71 7.88
CA PRO A 215 16.14 3.30 8.02
C PRO A 215 16.52 4.17 6.80
N VAL A 216 15.65 5.08 6.39
CA VAL A 216 15.90 6.00 5.27
C VAL A 216 16.56 7.28 5.73
N THR A 217 17.40 7.84 4.85
CA THR A 217 18.17 9.06 5.14
C THR A 217 17.40 10.35 4.84
N GLY A 218 16.19 10.25 4.32
CA GLY A 218 15.33 11.40 4.04
C GLY A 218 14.02 11.02 3.34
N PRO A 219 13.11 11.99 3.18
CA PRO A 219 11.80 11.75 2.60
C PRO A 219 11.89 11.38 1.11
N PRO A 220 11.03 10.47 0.63
CA PRO A 220 10.99 10.03 -0.76
C PRO A 220 10.51 11.13 -1.72
N ARG A 221 10.99 11.08 -2.96
CA ARG A 221 10.51 11.95 -4.03
C ARG A 221 9.17 11.43 -4.56
N VAL A 222 8.11 12.18 -4.33
CA VAL A 222 6.74 11.91 -4.79
C VAL A 222 6.16 13.16 -5.46
N ALA A 223 5.09 13.00 -6.21
CA ALA A 223 4.35 14.12 -6.78
C ALA A 223 3.71 15.00 -5.67
N ASP A 224 3.51 16.28 -5.97
CA ASP A 224 2.96 17.26 -5.02
C ASP A 224 1.56 16.90 -4.49
N THR A 225 0.77 16.17 -5.27
CA THR A 225 -0.58 15.76 -4.83
C THR A 225 -0.57 14.65 -3.77
N VAL A 226 0.61 14.11 -3.43
CA VAL A 226 0.74 12.98 -2.51
C VAL A 226 0.86 13.47 -1.07
N PHE A 227 0.00 12.96 -0.20
CA PHE A 227 0.12 13.04 1.23
C PHE A 227 1.12 11.98 1.73
N LEU A 228 2.33 12.42 2.08
CA LEU A 228 3.33 11.61 2.76
C LEU A 228 3.08 11.49 4.26
N VAL A 229 3.34 10.31 4.81
CA VAL A 229 3.39 10.06 6.25
C VAL A 229 4.73 9.39 6.58
N GLY A 230 5.54 10.06 7.40
CA GLY A 230 6.82 9.56 7.89
C GLY A 230 7.79 10.64 8.36
N GLU A 231 8.92 10.22 8.92
CA GLU A 231 9.99 11.13 9.35
C GLU A 231 10.47 12.04 8.20
N GLY A 232 10.50 13.35 8.43
CA GLY A 232 10.84 14.35 7.40
C GLY A 232 9.69 14.75 6.46
N ALA A 233 8.49 14.15 6.61
CA ALA A 233 7.34 14.45 5.76
C ALA A 233 6.74 15.82 6.08
N VAL A 234 6.72 16.23 7.35
CA VAL A 234 6.15 17.51 7.77
C VAL A 234 6.97 18.68 7.24
N GLU A 235 8.30 18.62 7.38
CA GLU A 235 9.21 19.64 6.84
C GLU A 235 9.09 19.73 5.32
N ARG A 236 9.07 18.58 4.64
CA ARG A 236 8.92 18.53 3.17
C ARG A 236 7.56 19.06 2.69
N MET A 237 6.48 18.82 3.44
CA MET A 237 5.18 19.40 3.12
C MET A 237 5.16 20.90 3.39
N ALA A 238 5.75 21.35 4.50
CA ALA A 238 5.85 22.76 4.85
C ALA A 238 6.68 23.56 3.84
N GLU A 239 7.82 23.01 3.36
CA GLU A 239 8.63 23.60 2.28
C GLU A 239 7.84 23.75 0.96
N ARG A 240 6.82 22.92 0.73
CA ARG A 240 5.97 23.01 -0.47
C ARG A 240 4.89 24.08 -0.34
N ASP A 241 4.38 24.26 0.88
CA ASP A 241 3.38 25.27 1.20
C ASP A 241 3.99 26.66 1.44
N GLU A 242 5.32 26.75 1.59
CA GLU A 242 6.03 28.03 1.67
C GLU A 242 5.94 28.76 0.31
N PRO A 243 5.37 29.98 0.26
CA PRO A 243 5.26 30.73 -0.98
C PRO A 243 6.68 31.04 -1.47
N THR A 244 7.04 30.50 -2.64
CA THR A 244 8.30 30.82 -3.30
C THR A 244 8.51 32.34 -3.27
N PRO A 245 9.68 32.83 -2.79
CA PRO A 245 9.93 34.26 -2.80
C PRO A 245 9.80 34.74 -4.24
N ARG A 246 8.88 35.69 -4.46
CA ARG A 246 8.70 36.30 -5.78
C ARG A 246 10.08 36.71 -6.28
N PRO A 247 10.48 36.36 -7.52
CA PRO A 247 11.74 36.87 -8.06
C PRO A 247 11.71 38.39 -7.92
N PRO A 248 12.82 39.02 -7.51
CA PRO A 248 12.84 40.47 -7.30
C PRO A 248 12.31 41.14 -8.58
N PRO A 249 11.44 42.16 -8.46
CA PRO A 249 10.87 42.81 -9.63
C PRO A 249 12.02 43.22 -10.55
N ARG A 250 11.99 42.76 -11.80
CA ARG A 250 12.96 43.22 -12.81
C ARG A 250 12.87 44.74 -12.81
N ARG A 251 13.99 45.39 -12.46
CA ARG A 251 14.07 46.86 -12.43
C ARG A 251 13.52 47.39 -13.76
N PRO A 252 12.56 48.33 -13.75
CA PRO A 252 12.14 48.96 -14.99
C PRO A 252 13.35 49.68 -15.58
N ALA A 253 13.54 49.53 -16.90
CA ALA A 253 14.49 50.34 -17.64
C ALA A 253 14.13 51.82 -17.40
N ARG A 254 15.06 52.58 -16.80
CA ARG A 254 14.85 54.00 -16.53
C ARG A 254 14.76 54.76 -17.84
N ALA A 255 13.60 55.35 -18.12
CA ALA A 255 13.52 56.58 -18.89
C ALA A 255 14.04 57.73 -18.00
N PHE A 256 14.73 58.66 -18.65
CA PHE A 256 15.31 59.87 -18.10
C PHE A 256 14.24 60.80 -17.53
N GLU A 257 14.56 61.51 -16.45
CA GLU A 257 14.44 62.98 -16.30
C GLU A 257 14.87 63.43 -14.89
N ASP A 258 15.35 64.66 -14.85
CA ASP A 258 16.28 65.32 -13.92
C ASP A 258 15.67 65.78 -12.57
N GLU A 259 16.52 65.93 -11.53
CA GLU A 259 16.80 67.20 -10.80
C GLU A 259 17.49 66.98 -9.43
N GLU A 260 18.65 67.65 -9.31
CA GLU A 260 19.28 68.39 -8.18
C GLU A 260 19.77 67.73 -6.86
N GLU A 261 21.12 67.83 -6.69
CA GLU A 261 21.94 68.27 -5.52
C GLU A 261 21.81 67.55 -4.15
N GLU A 262 22.84 67.26 -3.34
CA GLU A 262 24.09 67.98 -3.03
C GLU A 262 25.10 67.01 -2.31
N ASP A 263 26.41 67.19 -2.58
CA ASP A 263 27.60 66.95 -1.74
C ASP A 263 27.88 65.66 -0.94
N LEU A 264 28.95 64.93 -1.34
CA LEU A 264 30.24 64.91 -0.61
C LEU A 264 31.31 64.04 -1.31
N LEU A 265 32.44 64.70 -1.58
CA LEU A 265 33.81 64.28 -1.90
C LEU A 265 34.20 62.86 -1.38
N ILE A 266 35.05 62.05 -2.05
CA ILE A 266 36.48 62.25 -2.30
C ILE A 266 36.98 61.24 -3.36
N GLY A 267 37.69 61.75 -4.39
CA GLY A 267 38.89 61.21 -5.10
C GLY A 267 38.86 59.79 -5.72
N GLY A 268 39.29 59.51 -6.95
CA GLY A 268 40.11 60.25 -7.91
C GLY A 268 41.01 59.25 -8.67
N GLY A 269 41.00 59.30 -10.02
CA GLY A 269 41.99 58.70 -10.95
C GLY A 269 41.74 57.24 -11.36
N SER A 270 41.17 56.95 -12.54
CA SER A 270 41.84 56.79 -13.87
C SER A 270 43.01 55.79 -13.82
N SER A 271 43.08 54.72 -14.61
CA SER A 271 43.04 54.66 -16.08
C SER A 271 42.78 53.23 -16.61
N ARG A 272 42.51 53.17 -17.91
CA ARG A 272 41.90 52.11 -18.74
C ARG A 272 42.93 51.04 -19.24
N PRO A 273 42.60 50.10 -20.16
CA PRO A 273 42.73 48.64 -20.00
C PRO A 273 43.87 47.99 -20.84
N LEU A 274 44.13 46.69 -20.65
CA LEU A 274 44.91 45.85 -21.58
C LEU A 274 44.41 44.38 -21.56
N GLY A 275 44.18 43.83 -22.75
CA GLY A 275 43.55 42.52 -22.98
C GLY A 275 44.49 41.31 -22.86
N PRO A 276 44.00 40.10 -23.22
CA PRO A 276 44.79 38.87 -23.13
C PRO A 276 45.46 38.50 -24.47
N PRO A 277 46.70 37.98 -24.48
CA PRO A 277 47.20 37.15 -25.57
C PRO A 277 46.81 35.68 -25.27
N GLY A 278 46.51 34.79 -26.21
CA GLY A 278 46.92 34.73 -27.61
C GLY A 278 47.79 33.48 -27.82
N GLY A 279 47.21 32.48 -28.49
CA GLY A 279 47.93 31.42 -29.22
C GLY A 279 48.16 30.09 -28.47
N SER A 280 48.25 28.94 -29.11
CA SER A 280 48.00 28.50 -30.49
C SER A 280 47.98 26.96 -30.46
N LEU A 281 47.10 26.34 -31.23
CA LEU A 281 47.19 24.93 -31.62
C LEU A 281 48.39 24.73 -32.57
N PRO A 282 48.87 23.48 -32.73
CA PRO A 282 48.58 22.82 -34.01
C PRO A 282 48.20 21.34 -33.90
N ALA A 283 47.63 20.87 -35.00
CA ALA A 283 47.07 19.57 -35.28
C ALA A 283 48.10 18.48 -35.64
N LEU A 284 47.71 17.21 -35.55
CA LEU A 284 48.22 16.14 -36.41
C LEU A 284 47.23 14.95 -36.52
N GLU A 285 46.75 14.73 -37.76
CA GLU A 285 46.43 13.47 -38.52
C GLU A 285 45.68 12.31 -37.82
N ALA A 286 44.47 11.86 -38.25
CA ALA A 286 44.07 11.14 -39.48
C ALA A 286 44.68 9.71 -39.62
N ALA A 287 44.04 8.65 -39.09
CA ALA A 287 43.11 7.70 -39.77
C ALA A 287 43.79 6.31 -40.02
N PRO A 288 43.12 5.28 -40.59
CA PRO A 288 42.00 4.45 -40.09
C PRO A 288 42.35 2.92 -40.06
N GLY A 289 41.44 2.06 -39.58
CA GLY A 289 41.60 0.60 -39.73
C GLY A 289 40.43 -0.26 -39.22
N LEU A 290 39.65 -0.79 -40.15
CA LEU A 290 38.61 -1.83 -40.00
C LEU A 290 39.22 -3.22 -39.77
N GLY A 291 38.43 -4.15 -39.20
CA GLY A 291 38.65 -5.59 -39.49
C GLY A 291 38.09 -6.57 -38.47
N THR A 292 36.90 -7.09 -38.78
CA THR A 292 36.31 -8.41 -38.44
C THR A 292 36.07 -8.79 -36.99
#